data_AF-A0A1Q8YGN0-F1
#
_entry.id   AF-A0A1Q8YGN0-F1
#
_cell.length_a   1.000
_cell.length_b   1.000
_cell.length_c   1.000
_cell.angle_alpha   90.00
_cell.angle_beta   90.00
_cell.angle_gamma   90.00
#
_symmetry.space_group_name_H-M   'P 1'
#
loop_
_entity.id
_entity.type
_entity.pdbx_description
1 polymer ?
#
loop_
_entity_poly.entity_id
_entity_poly.type
_entity_poly.pdbx_seq_one_letter_code
_entity_poly.pdbx_strand_id
1 'polypeptide(L)'
;MSLEWCEQLSVGNDLIDVDHKHLIGLVNRAEQSLKSRNRVDLDSVLQDLASYARIHFAREELVAKAAGFPDSDKMHISHEALLVKYAQVKEELDSNGQHHHPCRHCPTSAVQTDRNAQHQPHIGS
;
A
#
# COMPACT_ATOMS: atom_id res chain seq x y z
N MET A 1 -0.52 20.01 6.95
CA MET A 1 -0.22 20.15 8.38
C MET A 1 -0.14 18.75 8.96
N SER A 2 0.66 18.52 10.01
CA SER A 2 0.62 17.24 10.72
C SER A 2 -0.73 17.06 11.40
N LEU A 3 -1.26 15.84 11.32
CA LEU A 3 -2.35 15.36 12.16
C LEU A 3 -1.77 15.06 13.54
N GLU A 4 -2.33 15.67 14.57
CA GLU A 4 -1.94 15.40 15.95
C GLU A 4 -2.94 14.44 16.59
N TRP A 5 -2.45 13.56 17.47
CA TRP A 5 -3.34 12.75 18.31
C TRP A 5 -4.20 13.68 19.18
N CYS A 6 -5.47 13.35 19.33
CA CYS A 6 -6.34 13.97 20.31
C CYS A 6 -7.22 12.92 20.97
N GLU A 7 -7.66 13.19 22.21
CA GLU A 7 -8.46 12.26 23.00
C GLU A 7 -9.83 11.92 22.37
N GLN A 8 -10.29 12.70 21.39
CA GLN A 8 -11.51 12.38 20.63
C GLN A 8 -11.32 11.18 19.69
N LEU A 9 -10.08 10.78 19.40
CA LEU A 9 -9.74 9.58 18.64
C LEU A 9 -9.54 8.35 19.54
N SER A 10 -9.64 8.52 20.86
CA SER A 10 -9.61 7.41 21.81
C SER A 10 -10.93 6.65 21.77
N VAL A 11 -10.84 5.33 21.83
CA VAL A 11 -12.01 4.44 22.00
C VAL A 11 -12.06 3.83 23.40
N GLY A 12 -11.22 4.30 24.32
CA GLY A 12 -11.12 3.78 25.69
C GLY A 12 -10.47 2.40 25.77
N ASN A 13 -9.78 1.97 24.72
CA ASN A 13 -8.99 0.74 24.70
C ASN A 13 -7.54 1.08 24.35
N ASP A 14 -6.64 0.96 25.33
CA ASP A 14 -5.23 1.35 25.20
C ASP A 14 -4.53 0.71 23.99
N LEU A 15 -4.86 -0.55 23.67
CA LEU A 15 -4.25 -1.24 22.54
C LEU A 15 -4.70 -0.66 21.20
N ILE A 16 -5.99 -0.34 21.07
CA ILE A 16 -6.55 0.28 19.87
C ILE A 16 -6.06 1.73 19.73
N ASP A 17 -5.97 2.47 20.84
CA ASP A 17 -5.46 3.84 20.84
C ASP A 17 -3.98 3.92 20.46
N VAL A 18 -3.17 2.92 20.85
CA VAL A 18 -1.78 2.78 20.37
C VAL A 18 -1.73 2.58 18.86
N ASP A 19 -2.62 1.76 18.31
CA ASP A 19 -2.72 1.59 16.85
C ASP A 19 -3.09 2.89 16.15
N HIS A 20 -4.09 3.62 16.66
CA HIS A 20 -4.50 4.89 16.07
C HIS A 20 -3.35 5.91 16.06
N LYS A 21 -2.59 6.03 17.15
CA LYS A 21 -1.40 6.88 17.22
C LYS A 21 -0.36 6.48 16.18
N HIS A 22 -0.15 5.17 15.98
CA HIS A 22 0.77 4.69 14.96
C HIS A 22 0.29 5.02 13.54
N LEU A 23 -0.99 4.80 13.24
CA LEU A 23 -1.60 5.13 11.96
C LEU A 23 -1.49 6.63 11.64
N ILE A 24 -1.75 7.51 12.63
CA ILE A 24 -1.54 8.95 12.49
C ILE A 24 -0.08 9.27 12.13
N GLY A 25 0.89 8.60 12.76
CA GLY A 25 2.30 8.73 12.43
C GLY A 25 2.61 8.37 10.97
N LEU A 26 2.04 7.27 10.47
CA LEU A 26 2.18 6.86 9.07
C LEU A 26 1.52 7.86 8.11
N VAL A 27 0.33 8.36 8.42
CA VAL A 27 -0.35 9.40 7.63
C VAL A 27 0.48 10.69 7.58
N ASN A 28 1.06 11.10 8.70
CA ASN A 28 1.94 12.27 8.76
C ASN A 28 3.21 12.09 7.93
N ARG A 29 3.81 10.89 7.92
CA ARG A 29 4.96 10.60 7.07
C ARG A 29 4.56 10.63 5.59
N ALA A 30 3.43 10.04 5.20
CA ALA A 30 2.92 10.14 3.83
C ALA A 30 2.71 11.59 3.37
N GLU A 31 2.16 12.45 4.23
CA GLU A 31 2.02 13.88 3.96
C GLU A 31 3.37 14.57 3.76
N GLN A 32 4.39 14.21 4.55
CA GLN A 32 5.75 14.73 4.40
C GLN A 32 6.38 14.28 3.08
N SER A 33 6.26 12.99 2.72
CA SER A 33 6.78 12.45 1.46
C SER A 33 6.14 13.15 0.25
N LEU A 34 4.85 13.47 0.32
CA LEU A 34 4.15 14.27 -0.70
C LEU A 34 4.74 15.68 -0.81
N LYS A 35 4.93 16.39 0.31
CA LYS A 35 5.50 17.75 0.33
C LYS A 35 6.93 17.78 -0.21
N SER A 36 7.74 16.79 0.15
CA SER A 36 9.12 16.68 -0.32
C SER A 36 9.23 16.08 -1.72
N ARG A 37 8.10 15.71 -2.35
CA ARG A 37 8.05 14.99 -3.64
C ARG A 37 8.93 13.74 -3.66
N ASN A 38 9.07 13.07 -2.52
CA ASN A 38 9.84 11.84 -2.39
C ASN A 38 8.95 10.64 -2.70
N ARG A 39 8.92 10.23 -3.97
CA ARG A 39 8.04 9.15 -4.44
C ARG A 39 8.39 7.78 -3.84
N VAL A 40 9.67 7.51 -3.60
CA VAL A 40 10.12 6.23 -3.02
C VAL A 40 9.63 6.10 -1.57
N ASP A 41 9.81 7.16 -0.78
CA ASP A 41 9.34 7.20 0.60
C ASP A 41 7.81 7.18 0.67
N LEU A 42 7.12 7.88 -0.25
CA LEU A 42 5.66 7.86 -0.35
C LEU A 42 5.13 6.45 -0.64
N ASP A 43 5.74 5.73 -1.57
CA ASP A 43 5.33 4.36 -1.90
C ASP A 43 5.52 3.41 -0.71
N SER A 44 6.69 3.51 -0.04
CA SER A 44 7.00 2.72 1.16
C SER A 44 6.01 2.99 2.29
N VAL A 45 5.74 4.26 2.64
CA VAL A 45 4.85 4.58 3.76
C VAL A 45 3.39 4.25 3.46
N LEU A 46 2.96 4.36 2.20
CA LEU A 46 1.62 3.92 1.79
C LEU A 46 1.47 2.40 1.93
N GLN A 47 2.49 1.63 1.57
CA GLN A 47 2.50 0.18 1.78
C GLN A 47 2.47 -0.18 3.27
N ASP A 48 3.27 0.51 4.10
CA ASP A 48 3.28 0.34 5.55
C ASP A 48 1.89 0.66 6.14
N LEU A 49 1.28 1.78 5.74
CA LEU A 49 -0.05 2.22 6.17
C LEU A 49 -1.11 1.17 5.85
N ALA A 50 -1.16 0.66 4.63
CA ALA A 50 -2.15 -0.35 4.26
C ALA A 50 -1.92 -1.69 4.97
N SER A 51 -0.66 -2.08 5.19
CA SER A 51 -0.34 -3.31 5.90
C SER A 51 -0.76 -3.23 7.36
N TYR A 52 -0.44 -2.11 8.02
CA TYR A 52 -0.81 -1.90 9.42
C TYR A 52 -2.32 -1.71 9.60
N ALA A 53 -2.99 -0.96 8.71
CA ALA A 53 -4.43 -0.75 8.75
C ALA A 53 -5.21 -2.07 8.72
N ARG A 54 -4.82 -3.04 7.87
CA ARG A 54 -5.47 -4.37 7.83
C ARG A 54 -5.39 -5.11 9.17
N ILE A 55 -4.23 -5.08 9.82
CA ILE A 55 -4.01 -5.75 11.10
C ILE A 55 -4.81 -5.04 12.20
N HIS A 56 -4.80 -3.71 12.19
CA HIS A 56 -5.56 -2.88 13.12
C HIS A 56 -7.06 -3.09 12.99
N PHE A 57 -7.62 -3.03 11.76
CA PHE A 57 -9.05 -3.26 11.52
C PHE A 57 -9.51 -4.64 11.99
N ALA A 58 -8.73 -5.69 11.70
CA ALA A 58 -9.07 -7.03 12.19
C ALA A 58 -9.12 -7.10 13.72
N ARG A 59 -8.22 -6.39 14.41
CA ARG A 59 -8.19 -6.32 15.87
C ARG A 59 -9.35 -5.50 16.43
N GLU A 60 -9.61 -4.33 15.87
CA GLU A 60 -10.70 -3.45 16.29
C GLU A 60 -12.07 -4.13 16.09
N GLU A 61 -12.27 -4.79 14.95
CA GLU A 61 -13.49 -5.55 14.70
C GLU A 61 -13.69 -6.71 15.67
N LEU A 62 -12.62 -7.43 16.02
CA LEU A 62 -12.67 -8.49 17.02
C LEU A 62 -13.09 -7.93 18.39
N VAL A 63 -12.48 -6.82 18.81
CA VAL A 63 -12.81 -6.15 20.07
C VAL A 63 -14.25 -5.63 20.06
N ALA A 64 -14.67 -4.95 19.00
CA ALA A 64 -16.02 -4.40 18.86
C ALA A 64 -17.09 -5.49 18.89
N LYS A 65 -16.87 -6.62 18.18
CA LYS A 65 -17.77 -7.78 18.21
C LYS A 65 -17.84 -8.40 19.61
N ALA A 66 -16.70 -8.58 20.27
CA ALA A 66 -16.64 -9.12 21.63
C ALA A 66 -17.32 -8.21 22.66
N ALA A 67 -17.28 -6.90 22.45
CA ALA A 67 -17.94 -5.91 23.29
C ALA A 67 -19.44 -5.72 22.99
N GLY A 68 -19.98 -6.38 21.97
CA GLY A 68 -21.39 -6.23 21.56
C GLY A 68 -21.70 -4.88 20.89
N PHE A 69 -20.73 -4.27 20.22
CA PHE A 69 -20.92 -3.00 19.52
C PHE A 69 -21.95 -3.17 18.38
N PRO A 70 -23.07 -2.43 18.39
CA PRO A 70 -24.20 -2.69 17.50
C PRO A 70 -23.92 -2.41 16.02
N ASP A 71 -22.93 -1.57 15.71
CA ASP A 71 -22.59 -1.14 14.35
C ASP A 71 -21.32 -1.80 13.80
N SER A 72 -20.91 -2.96 14.35
CA SER A 72 -19.69 -3.67 13.91
C SER A 72 -19.69 -4.01 12.41
N ASP A 73 -20.84 -4.29 11.83
CA ASP A 73 -20.97 -4.61 10.40
C ASP A 73 -20.76 -3.37 9.52
N LYS A 74 -21.26 -2.20 9.95
CA LYS A 74 -21.03 -0.93 9.25
C LYS A 74 -19.56 -0.53 9.33
N MET A 75 -18.93 -0.77 10.48
CA MET A 75 -17.51 -0.54 10.69
C MET A 75 -16.67 -1.39 9.73
N HIS A 76 -16.97 -2.69 9.62
CA HIS A 76 -16.31 -3.58 8.67
C HIS A 76 -16.43 -3.10 7.22
N ILE A 77 -17.63 -2.69 6.78
CA ILE A 77 -17.84 -2.14 5.43
C ILE A 77 -17.01 -0.87 5.21
N SER A 78 -16.91 0.00 6.21
CA SER A 78 -16.09 1.21 6.14
C SER A 78 -14.60 0.89 6.02
N HIS A 79 -14.11 -0.11 6.75
CA HIS A 79 -12.72 -0.59 6.68
C HIS A 79 -12.38 -1.14 5.29
N GLU A 80 -13.22 -2.02 4.75
CA GLU A 80 -13.05 -2.57 3.41
C GLU A 80 -13.06 -1.45 2.35
N ALA A 81 -13.98 -0.50 2.46
CA ALA A 81 -14.03 0.65 1.55
C ALA A 81 -12.74 1.49 1.58
N LEU A 82 -12.10 1.63 2.73
CA LEU A 82 -10.83 2.35 2.84
C LEU A 82 -9.68 1.58 2.16
N LEU A 83 -9.63 0.25 2.31
CA LEU A 83 -8.63 -0.59 1.65
C LEU A 83 -8.80 -0.59 0.12
N VAL A 84 -10.04 -0.54 -0.37
CA VAL A 84 -10.32 -0.38 -1.80
C VAL A 84 -9.82 0.97 -2.31
N LYS A 85 -10.10 2.07 -1.58
CA LYS A 85 -9.58 3.40 -1.94
C LYS A 85 -8.06 3.43 -1.98
N TYR A 86 -7.41 2.78 -1.02
CA TYR A 86 -5.95 2.64 -1.03
C TYR A 86 -5.46 1.94 -2.31
N ALA A 87 -6.09 0.83 -2.71
CA ALA A 87 -5.70 0.10 -3.91
C ALA A 87 -5.82 0.95 -5.18
N GLN A 88 -6.90 1.74 -5.30
CA GLN A 88 -7.10 2.68 -6.40
C GLN A 88 -6.00 3.75 -6.44
N VAL A 89 -5.69 4.38 -5.30
CA VAL A 89 -4.61 5.38 -5.21
C VAL A 89 -3.26 4.77 -5.57
N LYS A 90 -2.97 3.54 -5.14
CA LYS A 90 -1.73 2.85 -5.47
C LYS A 90 -1.60 2.61 -6.98
N GLU A 91 -2.67 2.16 -7.63
CA GLU A 91 -2.71 1.96 -9.08
C GLU A 91 -2.50 3.27 -9.86
N GLU A 92 -3.11 4.37 -9.40
CA GLU A 92 -2.90 5.69 -9.98
C GLU A 92 -1.44 6.17 -9.81
N LEU A 93 -0.84 5.94 -8.65
CA LEU A 93 0.56 6.27 -8.39
C LEU A 93 1.51 5.46 -9.25
N ASP A 94 1.21 4.19 -9.51
CA ASP A 94 2.01 3.31 -10.36
C ASP A 94 1.87 3.67 -11.84
N SER A 95 0.65 4.00 -12.29
CA SER A 95 0.35 4.42 -13.66
C SER A 95 1.01 5.76 -14.01
N ASN A 96 0.97 6.73 -13.08
CA ASN A 96 1.63 8.03 -13.25
C ASN A 96 3.17 7.95 -13.11
N GLY A 97 3.69 6.81 -12.65
CA GLY A 97 5.11 6.51 -12.62
C GLY A 97 5.74 6.16 -13.96
N GLN A 98 4.92 5.95 -14.99
CA GLN A 98 5.35 5.54 -16.32
C GLN A 98 5.73 6.75 -17.20
N HIS A 99 6.54 7.67 -16.67
CA HIS A 99 7.45 8.43 -17.54
C HIS A 99 8.75 7.65 -17.65
N HIS A 100 8.71 6.57 -18.44
CA HIS A 100 9.92 6.01 -19.01
C HIS A 100 10.54 7.12 -19.88
N HIS A 101 11.60 7.77 -19.38
CA HIS A 101 12.50 8.50 -20.27
C HIS A 101 13.12 7.44 -21.18
N PRO A 102 12.84 7.43 -22.50
CA PRO A 102 13.65 6.62 -23.40
C PRO A 102 15.08 7.14 -23.25
N CYS A 103 15.96 6.33 -22.68
CA CYS A 103 17.39 6.64 -22.67
C CYS A 103 17.83 6.72 -24.13
N ARG A 104 17.96 7.94 -24.66
CA ARG A 104 18.20 8.16 -26.09
C ARG A 104 19.64 7.86 -26.52
N HIS A 105 20.48 7.36 -25.60
CA HIS A 105 21.91 7.15 -25.83
C HIS A 105 22.48 5.94 -25.07
N CYS A 106 21.87 4.75 -25.21
CA CYS A 106 22.60 3.51 -24.91
C CYS A 106 22.82 2.74 -26.22
N PRO A 107 24.03 2.75 -26.82
CA PRO A 107 24.35 1.76 -27.82
C PRO A 107 24.63 0.42 -27.13
N THR A 108 24.43 -0.65 -27.90
CA THR A 108 24.82 -2.05 -27.68
C THR A 108 23.92 -2.95 -26.81
N SER A 109 23.02 -3.63 -27.52
CA SER A 109 22.95 -5.10 -27.70
C SER A 109 22.68 -6.04 -26.51
N ALA A 110 21.82 -7.02 -26.81
CA ALA A 110 21.39 -8.19 -26.02
C ALA A 110 20.30 -7.84 -24.99
N VAL A 111 19.10 -8.41 -25.04
CA VAL A 111 18.79 -9.84 -25.16
C VAL A 111 17.50 -10.01 -25.96
N GLN A 112 17.60 -10.61 -27.15
CA GLN A 112 16.44 -11.19 -27.82
C GLN A 112 16.13 -12.51 -27.10
N THR A 113 14.92 -12.55 -26.56
CA THR A 113 14.17 -13.67 -26.00
C THR A 113 14.55 -15.07 -26.46
N ASP A 114 14.79 -15.91 -25.46
CA ASP A 114 14.68 -17.38 -25.50
C ASP A 114 13.28 -17.80 -25.97
N ARG A 115 13.22 -18.53 -27.11
CA ARG A 115 12.31 -19.65 -27.38
C ARG A 115 12.47 -20.09 -28.84
N ASN A 116 13.11 -21.24 -29.04
CA ASN A 116 12.48 -22.40 -29.69
C ASN A 116 13.52 -23.52 -29.88
N ALA A 117 13.69 -24.35 -28.85
CA ALA A 117 14.36 -25.64 -29.00
C ALA A 117 13.31 -26.69 -29.39
N GLN A 118 13.26 -27.05 -30.67
CA GLN A 118 12.80 -28.39 -31.08
C GLN A 118 13.78 -28.95 -32.12
N HIS A 119 14.27 -30.15 -31.78
CA HIS A 119 15.28 -30.94 -32.44
C HIS A 119 14.98 -31.25 -33.91
N GLN A 120 16.03 -31.20 -34.75
CA GLN A 120 16.26 -32.19 -35.80
C GLN A 120 17.77 -32.48 -35.91
N PRO A 121 18.23 -33.74 -35.80
CA PRO A 121 19.56 -34.10 -36.25
C PRO A 121 19.55 -34.54 -37.72
N HIS A 122 20.26 -33.73 -38.51
CA HIS A 122 21.10 -33.99 -39.68
C HIS A 122 20.96 -35.31 -40.49
N ILE A 123 20.87 -35.06 -41.80
CA ILE A 123 21.06 -35.95 -42.94
C ILE A 123 22.57 -36.16 -43.19
N GLY A 124 22.99 -37.37 -43.59
CA GLY A 124 24.08 -37.54 -44.56
C GLY A 124 25.25 -38.46 -44.17
N SER A 125 25.29 -39.64 -44.77
CA SER A 125 26.41 -40.13 -45.59
C SER A 125 25.84 -40.99 -46.71
#